data_AF-A0A1C7NUV8-F1
#
_entry.id   AF-A0A1C7NUV8-F1
#
_cell.length_a   1.000
_cell.length_b   1.000
_cell.length_c   1.000
_cell.angle_alpha   90.00
_cell.angle_beta   90.00
_cell.angle_gamma   90.00
#
_symmetry.space_group_name_H-M   'P 1'
#
loop_
_entity.id
_entity.type
_entity.pdbx_description
1 polymer ?
#
loop_
_entity_poly.entity_id
_entity_poly.type
_entity_poly.pdbx_seq_one_letter_code
_entity_poly.pdbx_strand_id
1 'polypeptide(L)'
;MLKLVFTGVWICAVSLGSVYFSIQHASAPVETDAEQQRRASQEYVSGELITVPVITDGAVQGYFLTKLSFSVDKAKARALDVPLKQSVTNALYDILVGQKLINVADTSNFDLANFKTAVKDGLNKQLRGEVIFEVLVEQLEYLSKADVARIANAANEKQRRPVPIVDKNGQTAHDQLPESEKRAAAAGQ
;
A
#
# COMPACT_ATOMS: atom_id res chain seq x y z
N MET A 1 47.91 -39.82 5.96
CA MET A 1 48.33 -38.39 5.94
C MET A 1 47.91 -37.67 4.65
N LEU A 2 48.14 -38.24 3.45
CA LEU A 2 47.86 -37.54 2.18
C LEU A 2 46.36 -37.27 1.89
N LYS A 3 45.45 -38.13 2.36
CA LYS A 3 43.99 -37.97 2.19
C LYS A 3 43.43 -36.66 2.79
N LEU A 4 43.99 -36.19 3.92
CA LEU A 4 43.55 -34.95 4.58
C LEU A 4 43.97 -33.70 3.82
N VAL A 5 45.13 -33.74 3.16
CA VAL A 5 45.63 -32.63 2.34
C VAL A 5 44.75 -32.45 1.10
N PHE A 6 44.35 -33.55 0.45
CA PHE A 6 43.46 -33.49 -0.71
C PHE A 6 42.07 -32.95 -0.37
N THR A 7 41.51 -33.31 0.79
CA THR A 7 40.22 -32.74 1.24
C THR A 7 40.32 -31.25 1.54
N GLY A 8 41.43 -30.77 2.11
CA GLY A 8 41.65 -29.34 2.35
C GLY A 8 41.74 -28.54 1.04
N VAL A 9 42.53 -29.02 0.08
CA VAL A 9 42.67 -28.38 -1.24
C VAL A 9 41.34 -28.36 -1.99
N TRP A 10 40.55 -29.44 -1.90
CA TRP A 10 39.22 -29.51 -2.51
C TRP A 10 38.26 -28.46 -1.94
N ILE A 11 38.22 -28.32 -0.62
CA ILE A 11 37.35 -27.32 0.05
C ILE A 11 37.75 -25.90 -0.36
N CYS A 12 39.04 -25.61 -0.45
CA CYS A 12 39.53 -24.32 -0.95
C CYS A 12 39.08 -24.06 -2.39
N ALA A 13 39.19 -25.06 -3.27
CA ALA A 13 38.78 -24.93 -4.67
C ALA A 13 37.27 -24.68 -4.81
N VAL A 14 36.43 -25.39 -4.05
CA VAL A 14 34.97 -25.17 -4.05
C VAL A 14 34.62 -23.78 -3.51
N SER A 15 35.29 -23.33 -2.46
CA SER A 15 35.06 -22.00 -1.88
C SER A 15 35.44 -20.88 -2.86
N LEU A 16 36.63 -20.97 -3.47
CA LEU A 16 37.09 -20.03 -4.49
C LEU A 16 36.18 -20.04 -5.73
N GLY A 17 35.78 -21.21 -6.20
CA GLY A 17 34.86 -21.35 -7.33
C GLY A 17 33.48 -20.75 -7.04
N SER A 18 32.94 -20.97 -5.85
CA SER A 18 31.67 -20.39 -5.42
C SER A 18 31.74 -18.86 -5.33
N VAL A 19 32.80 -18.30 -4.73
CA VAL A 19 33.00 -16.85 -4.66
C VAL A 19 33.19 -16.24 -6.04
N TYR A 20 34.00 -16.87 -6.91
CA TYR A 20 34.22 -16.40 -8.28
C TYR A 20 32.95 -16.42 -9.13
N PHE A 21 32.20 -17.52 -9.07
CA PHE A 21 30.93 -17.65 -9.77
C PHE A 21 29.89 -16.66 -9.25
N SER A 22 29.85 -16.47 -7.93
CA SER A 22 29.03 -15.45 -7.28
C SER A 22 29.38 -14.06 -7.79
N ILE A 23 30.65 -13.65 -7.84
CA ILE A 23 31.05 -12.33 -8.34
C ILE A 23 30.70 -12.15 -9.83
N GLN A 24 30.94 -13.18 -10.66
CA GLN A 24 30.62 -13.12 -12.09
C GLN A 24 29.11 -12.97 -12.35
N HIS A 25 28.27 -13.71 -11.61
CA HIS A 25 26.81 -13.66 -11.76
C HIS A 25 26.13 -12.57 -10.93
N ALA A 26 26.80 -12.04 -9.90
CA ALA A 26 26.33 -10.91 -9.09
C ALA A 26 26.68 -9.55 -9.73
N SER A 27 26.96 -9.53 -11.03
CA SER A 27 27.04 -8.28 -11.79
C SER A 27 25.66 -7.62 -11.73
N ALA A 28 25.49 -6.70 -10.77
CA ALA A 28 24.40 -5.75 -10.80
C ALA A 28 24.39 -5.09 -12.19
N PRO A 29 23.22 -4.88 -12.81
CA PRO A 29 23.16 -4.20 -14.10
C PRO A 29 24.00 -2.94 -14.01
N VAL A 30 25.00 -2.80 -14.90
CA VAL A 30 25.81 -1.60 -14.97
C VAL A 30 24.86 -0.47 -15.34
N GLU A 31 24.49 0.33 -14.34
CA GLU A 31 23.62 1.47 -14.57
C GLU A 31 24.31 2.41 -15.55
N THR A 32 23.58 2.74 -16.61
CA THR A 32 24.03 3.72 -17.58
C THR A 32 24.23 5.07 -16.89
N ASP A 33 25.14 5.91 -17.38
CA ASP A 33 25.34 7.28 -16.84
C ASP A 33 24.02 8.06 -16.75
N ALA A 34 23.09 7.80 -17.68
CA ALA A 34 21.74 8.36 -17.70
C ALA A 34 20.86 7.86 -16.54
N GLU A 35 20.95 6.58 -16.15
CA GLU A 35 20.22 6.03 -15.01
C GLU A 35 20.79 6.55 -13.68
N GLN A 36 22.11 6.70 -13.58
CA GLN A 36 22.76 7.31 -12.42
C GLN A 36 22.34 8.78 -12.24
N GLN A 37 22.30 9.55 -13.33
CA GLN A 37 21.76 10.92 -13.30
C GLN A 37 20.28 10.94 -12.91
N ARG A 38 19.47 10.02 -13.44
CA ARG A 38 18.05 9.92 -13.08
C ARG A 38 17.88 9.67 -11.59
N ARG A 39 18.60 8.69 -11.01
CA ARG A 39 18.57 8.42 -9.57
C ARG A 39 19.06 9.61 -8.74
N ALA A 40 20.08 10.34 -9.19
CA ALA A 40 20.60 11.51 -8.48
C ALA A 40 19.58 12.67 -8.44
N SER A 41 18.74 12.79 -9.48
CA SER A 41 17.67 13.80 -9.58
C SER A 41 16.34 13.37 -8.95
N GLN A 42 16.25 12.13 -8.47
CA GLN A 42 15.03 11.52 -7.98
C GLN A 42 14.63 12.04 -6.60
N GLU A 43 13.39 12.49 -6.46
CA GLU A 43 12.76 12.81 -5.19
C GLU A 43 11.47 12.00 -5.05
N TYR A 44 11.22 11.47 -3.85
CA TYR A 44 10.00 10.72 -3.58
C TYR A 44 8.95 11.64 -2.95
N VAL A 45 7.75 11.66 -3.53
CA VAL A 45 6.64 12.50 -3.10
C VAL A 45 5.42 11.62 -2.88
N SER A 46 4.92 11.61 -1.64
CA SER A 46 3.65 10.95 -1.34
C SER A 46 2.47 11.79 -1.85
N GLY A 47 1.55 11.12 -2.54
CA GLY A 47 0.29 11.70 -2.97
C GLY A 47 -0.76 11.67 -1.87
N GLU A 48 -1.98 12.05 -2.26
CA GLU A 48 -3.14 12.07 -1.39
C GLU A 48 -3.97 10.80 -1.54
N LEU A 49 -4.71 10.45 -0.49
CA LEU A 49 -5.75 9.44 -0.61
C LEU A 49 -6.89 10.06 -1.43
N ILE A 50 -7.13 9.51 -2.62
CA ILE A 50 -8.22 9.93 -3.48
C ILE A 50 -9.31 8.87 -3.48
N THR A 51 -10.55 9.35 -3.48
CA THR A 51 -11.75 8.52 -3.59
C THR A 51 -12.44 8.85 -4.89
N VAL A 52 -12.58 7.85 -5.74
CA VAL A 52 -13.13 7.98 -7.09
C VAL A 52 -14.42 7.17 -7.18
N PRO A 53 -15.57 7.80 -7.49
CA PRO A 53 -16.81 7.05 -7.68
C PRO A 53 -16.71 6.24 -8.97
N VAL A 54 -17.10 4.98 -8.91
CA VAL A 54 -17.16 4.14 -10.11
C VAL A 54 -18.60 4.06 -10.60
N ILE A 55 -18.82 4.59 -11.79
CA ILE A 55 -20.15 4.85 -12.37
C ILE A 55 -20.39 3.92 -13.56
N THR A 56 -21.47 3.15 -13.48
CA THR A 56 -21.93 2.25 -14.56
C THR A 56 -23.43 2.46 -14.74
N ASP A 57 -23.88 2.57 -15.99
CA ASP A 57 -25.30 2.77 -16.35
C ASP A 57 -25.97 3.96 -15.64
N GLY A 58 -25.21 5.04 -15.43
CA GLY A 58 -25.70 6.26 -14.78
C GLY A 58 -25.85 6.17 -13.25
N ALA A 59 -25.41 5.07 -12.63
CA ALA A 59 -25.45 4.88 -11.18
C ALA A 59 -24.06 4.61 -10.59
N VAL A 60 -23.84 5.08 -9.36
CA VAL A 60 -22.63 4.77 -8.58
C VAL A 60 -22.73 3.33 -8.08
N GLN A 61 -21.80 2.49 -8.53
CA GLN A 61 -21.73 1.06 -8.15
C GLN A 61 -20.81 0.83 -6.95
N GLY A 62 -19.89 1.75 -6.71
CA GLY A 62 -18.93 1.69 -5.62
C GLY A 62 -17.95 2.84 -5.67
N TYR A 63 -16.94 2.77 -4.80
CA TYR A 63 -15.86 3.74 -4.72
C TYR A 63 -14.53 3.03 -4.81
N PHE A 64 -13.66 3.55 -5.66
CA PHE A 64 -12.27 3.17 -5.71
C PHE A 64 -11.44 4.13 -4.87
N LEU A 65 -10.72 3.59 -3.90
CA LEU A 65 -9.88 4.34 -3.00
C LEU A 65 -8.44 4.01 -3.35
N THR A 66 -7.63 5.04 -3.61
CA THR A 66 -6.22 4.81 -3.85
C THR A 66 -5.36 5.91 -3.27
N LYS A 67 -4.21 5.51 -2.74
CA LYS A 67 -3.14 6.42 -2.35
C LYS A 67 -1.91 6.03 -3.14
N LEU A 68 -1.46 6.97 -3.95
CA LEU A 68 -0.33 6.80 -4.85
C LEU A 68 0.81 7.70 -4.39
N SER A 69 2.02 7.28 -4.70
CA SER A 69 3.23 8.04 -4.47
C SER A 69 4.13 7.97 -5.68
N PHE A 70 5.01 8.95 -5.80
CA PHE A 70 5.68 9.23 -7.05
C PHE A 70 7.16 9.42 -6.83
N SER A 71 7.94 8.76 -7.68
CA SER A 71 9.32 9.12 -7.93
C SER A 71 9.35 10.21 -9.00
N VAL A 72 9.93 11.36 -8.70
CA VAL A 72 9.88 12.53 -9.58
C VAL A 72 11.26 13.16 -9.81
N ASP A 73 11.39 13.86 -10.92
CA ASP A 73 12.51 14.77 -11.17
C ASP A 73 12.37 16.02 -10.29
N LYS A 74 13.26 16.17 -9.32
CA LYS A 74 13.26 17.29 -8.37
C LYS A 74 13.32 18.66 -9.04
N ALA A 75 14.09 18.80 -10.11
CA ALA A 75 14.26 20.09 -10.78
C ALA A 75 13.00 20.45 -11.56
N LYS A 76 12.45 19.50 -12.30
CA LYS A 76 11.21 19.73 -13.07
C LYS A 76 10.00 19.92 -12.16
N ALA A 77 9.89 19.16 -11.08
CA ALA A 77 8.79 19.30 -10.11
C ALA A 77 8.75 20.69 -9.47
N ARG A 78 9.92 21.30 -9.21
CA ARG A 78 10.04 22.66 -8.66
C ARG A 78 9.79 23.77 -9.68
N ALA A 79 9.95 23.47 -10.96
CA ALA A 79 9.73 24.41 -12.06
C ALA A 79 8.26 24.48 -12.51
N LEU A 80 7.37 23.64 -11.96
CA LEU A 80 5.95 23.69 -12.25
C LEU A 80 5.30 24.94 -11.66
N ASP A 81 4.45 25.61 -12.45
CA ASP A 81 3.69 26.78 -12.01
C ASP A 81 2.70 26.47 -10.88
N VAL A 82 2.10 25.29 -10.95
CA VAL A 82 1.19 24.76 -9.94
C VAL A 82 1.93 23.68 -9.14
N PRO A 83 1.85 23.67 -7.79
CA PRO A 83 2.61 22.71 -7.02
C PRO A 83 2.23 21.28 -7.41
N LEU A 84 3.26 20.42 -7.51
CA LEU A 84 3.16 19.08 -8.08
C LEU A 84 1.97 18.28 -7.52
N LYS A 85 1.73 18.35 -6.22
CA LYS A 85 0.67 17.60 -5.53
C LYS A 85 -0.72 17.92 -6.10
N GLN A 86 -1.04 19.20 -6.26
CA GLN A 86 -2.32 19.68 -6.81
C GLN A 86 -2.48 19.27 -8.27
N SER A 87 -1.41 19.43 -9.06
CA SER A 87 -1.39 19.05 -10.49
C SER A 87 -1.62 17.55 -10.66
N VAL A 88 -0.94 16.73 -9.86
CA VAL A 88 -1.08 15.27 -9.88
C VAL A 88 -2.47 14.84 -9.41
N THR A 89 -2.99 15.41 -8.31
CA THR A 89 -4.35 15.07 -7.84
C THR A 89 -5.40 15.36 -8.92
N ASN A 90 -5.35 16.53 -9.56
CA ASN A 90 -6.27 16.85 -10.65
C ASN A 90 -6.15 15.87 -11.82
N ALA A 91 -4.92 15.61 -12.27
CA ALA A 91 -4.65 14.69 -13.37
C ALA A 91 -5.10 13.25 -13.07
N LEU A 92 -4.94 12.79 -11.82
CA LEU A 92 -5.44 11.49 -11.40
C LEU A 92 -6.96 11.40 -11.51
N TYR A 93 -7.71 12.44 -11.13
CA TYR A 93 -9.16 12.44 -11.33
C TYR A 93 -9.53 12.34 -12.81
N ASP A 94 -8.86 13.09 -13.68
CA ASP A 94 -9.07 13.03 -15.14
C ASP A 94 -8.77 11.63 -15.70
N ILE A 95 -7.68 11.01 -15.26
CA ILE A 95 -7.23 9.68 -15.69
C ILE A 95 -8.20 8.60 -15.19
N LEU A 96 -8.52 8.59 -13.89
CA LEU A 96 -9.28 7.52 -13.27
C LEU A 96 -10.77 7.58 -13.59
N VAL A 97 -11.36 8.78 -13.65
CA VAL A 97 -12.78 8.96 -14.01
C VAL A 97 -12.96 9.00 -15.53
N GLY A 98 -12.14 9.79 -16.23
CA GLY A 98 -12.34 10.09 -17.64
C GLY A 98 -12.03 8.91 -18.57
N GLN A 99 -11.00 8.12 -18.27
CA GLN A 99 -10.56 7.01 -19.13
C GLN A 99 -11.18 5.66 -18.72
N LYS A 100 -12.05 5.64 -17.69
CA LYS A 100 -12.65 4.41 -17.14
C LYS A 100 -11.64 3.28 -16.93
N LEU A 101 -10.44 3.61 -16.45
CA LEU A 101 -9.36 2.63 -16.24
C LEU A 101 -9.72 1.55 -15.20
N ILE A 102 -10.79 1.79 -14.43
CA ILE A 102 -11.27 0.88 -13.40
C ILE A 102 -12.54 0.22 -13.91
N ASN A 103 -12.39 -0.98 -14.46
CA ASN A 103 -13.54 -1.80 -14.83
C ASN A 103 -14.12 -2.46 -13.57
N VAL A 104 -15.32 -2.04 -13.16
CA VAL A 104 -16.04 -2.55 -11.97
C VAL A 104 -16.43 -4.01 -12.10
N ALA A 105 -16.63 -4.48 -13.34
CA ALA A 105 -17.22 -5.79 -13.59
C ALA A 105 -16.27 -6.97 -13.32
N ASP A 106 -14.96 -6.72 -13.23
CA ASP A 106 -13.96 -7.78 -13.08
C ASP A 106 -12.75 -7.32 -12.25
N THR A 107 -12.97 -7.03 -10.97
CA THR A 107 -11.88 -6.76 -10.02
C THR A 107 -10.95 -7.95 -9.81
N SER A 108 -11.34 -9.16 -10.22
CA SER A 108 -10.53 -10.38 -10.14
C SER A 108 -9.29 -10.33 -11.05
N ASN A 109 -9.31 -9.51 -12.11
CA ASN A 109 -8.26 -9.43 -13.11
C ASN A 109 -7.60 -8.04 -13.20
N PHE A 110 -7.52 -7.30 -12.08
CA PHE A 110 -6.89 -5.99 -12.08
C PHE A 110 -5.38 -6.07 -12.38
N ASP A 111 -4.96 -5.51 -13.50
CA ASP A 111 -3.55 -5.44 -13.88
C ASP A 111 -2.88 -4.21 -13.28
N LEU A 112 -2.16 -4.44 -12.18
CA LEU A 112 -1.43 -3.41 -11.45
C LEU A 112 -0.30 -2.78 -12.28
N ALA A 113 0.37 -3.55 -13.13
CA ALA A 113 1.50 -3.06 -13.92
C ALA A 113 1.02 -2.11 -15.02
N ASN A 114 -0.05 -2.49 -15.70
CA ASN A 114 -0.70 -1.65 -16.70
C ASN A 114 -1.31 -0.40 -16.07
N PHE A 115 -1.93 -0.52 -14.89
CA PHE A 115 -2.43 0.63 -14.14
C PHE A 115 -1.32 1.65 -13.83
N LYS A 116 -0.21 1.21 -13.23
CA LYS A 116 0.93 2.08 -12.90
C LYS A 116 1.48 2.78 -14.15
N THR A 117 1.59 2.04 -15.25
CA THR A 117 2.08 2.57 -16.53
C THR A 117 1.12 3.62 -17.10
N ALA A 118 -0.18 3.31 -17.16
CA ALA A 118 -1.20 4.25 -17.64
C ALA A 118 -1.26 5.53 -16.80
N VAL A 119 -1.16 5.41 -15.47
CA VAL A 119 -1.09 6.57 -14.57
C VAL A 119 0.17 7.38 -14.81
N LYS A 120 1.35 6.75 -14.88
CA LYS A 120 2.62 7.45 -15.15
C LYS A 120 2.55 8.23 -16.46
N ASP A 121 2.10 7.59 -17.52
CA ASP A 121 2.05 8.18 -18.85
C ASP A 121 1.00 9.30 -18.92
N GLY A 122 -0.16 9.10 -18.29
CA GLY A 122 -1.19 10.13 -18.16
C GLY A 122 -0.70 11.36 -17.40
N LEU A 123 0.01 11.16 -16.29
CA LEU A 123 0.57 12.25 -15.49
C LEU A 123 1.63 13.03 -16.28
N ASN A 124 2.59 12.34 -16.91
CA ASN A 124 3.63 12.99 -17.71
C ASN A 124 3.05 13.74 -18.93
N LYS A 125 1.99 13.21 -19.54
CA LYS A 125 1.26 13.90 -20.61
C LYS A 125 0.63 15.20 -20.12
N GLN A 126 0.01 15.20 -18.93
CA GLN A 126 -0.64 16.38 -18.37
C GLN A 126 0.37 17.41 -17.86
N LEU A 127 1.50 16.95 -17.32
CA LEU A 127 2.63 17.78 -16.88
C LEU A 127 3.52 18.26 -18.03
N ARG A 128 3.24 17.82 -19.27
CA ARG A 128 3.98 18.19 -20.50
C ARG A 128 5.48 17.93 -20.44
N GLY A 129 5.87 16.83 -19.79
CA GLY A 129 7.26 16.43 -19.66
C GLY A 129 7.42 15.15 -18.86
N GLU A 130 8.61 14.57 -18.93
CA GLU A 130 8.98 13.41 -18.10
C GLU A 130 9.35 13.89 -16.69
N VAL A 131 8.32 14.16 -15.87
CA VAL A 131 8.44 14.63 -14.49
C VAL A 131 8.31 13.47 -13.51
N ILE A 132 7.43 12.51 -13.80
CA ILE A 132 7.21 11.30 -13.02
C ILE A 132 8.04 10.17 -13.62
N PHE A 133 8.97 9.62 -12.83
CA PHE A 133 9.76 8.45 -13.22
C PHE A 133 9.03 7.15 -12.91
N GLU A 134 8.45 7.04 -11.71
CA GLU A 134 7.75 5.84 -11.26
C GLU A 134 6.52 6.19 -10.42
N VAL A 135 5.53 5.31 -10.49
CA VAL A 135 4.32 5.36 -9.67
C VAL A 135 4.32 4.16 -8.72
N LEU A 136 4.25 4.46 -7.43
CA LEU A 136 4.12 3.48 -6.37
C LEU A 136 2.70 3.53 -5.81
N VAL A 137 2.22 2.37 -5.38
CA VAL A 137 0.88 2.20 -4.84
C VAL A 137 1.03 1.96 -3.36
N GLU A 138 0.60 2.93 -2.55
CA GLU A 138 0.59 2.81 -1.09
C GLU A 138 -0.71 2.15 -0.61
N GLN A 139 -1.83 2.49 -1.24
CA GLN A 139 -3.15 1.95 -0.93
C GLN A 139 -3.98 1.77 -2.21
N LEU A 140 -4.71 0.66 -2.29
CA LEU A 140 -5.58 0.33 -3.41
C LEU A 140 -6.75 -0.52 -2.92
N GLU A 141 -7.93 0.05 -2.93
CA GLU A 141 -9.14 -0.60 -2.40
C GLU A 141 -10.35 -0.28 -3.28
N TYR A 142 -11.29 -1.22 -3.31
CA TYR A 142 -12.60 -1.02 -3.93
C TYR A 142 -13.68 -1.33 -2.91
N LEU A 143 -14.58 -0.38 -2.70
CA LEU A 143 -15.75 -0.53 -1.84
C LEU A 143 -17.00 -0.57 -2.71
N SER A 144 -17.67 -1.72 -2.78
CA SER A 144 -18.95 -1.79 -3.48
C SER A 144 -20.02 -0.98 -2.74
N LYS A 145 -21.10 -0.62 -3.43
CA LYS A 145 -22.27 0.01 -2.80
C LYS A 145 -22.80 -0.79 -1.61
N ALA A 146 -22.76 -2.12 -1.68
CA ALA A 146 -23.16 -3.00 -0.59
C ALA A 146 -22.18 -2.93 0.60
N ASP A 147 -20.87 -2.85 0.35
CA ASP A 147 -19.86 -2.69 1.40
C ASP A 147 -20.01 -1.35 2.11
N VAL A 148 -20.21 -0.27 1.37
CA VAL A 148 -20.47 1.06 1.94
C VAL A 148 -21.73 1.06 2.80
N ALA A 149 -22.82 0.45 2.31
CA ALA A 149 -24.05 0.32 3.09
C ALA A 149 -23.84 -0.50 4.37
N ARG A 150 -23.08 -1.61 4.29
CA ARG A 150 -22.74 -2.44 5.46
C ARG A 150 -21.94 -1.66 6.49
N ILE A 151 -20.92 -0.92 6.07
CA ILE A 151 -20.07 -0.10 6.96
C ILE A 151 -20.90 1.01 7.63
N ALA A 152 -21.74 1.71 6.85
CA ALA A 152 -22.62 2.76 7.38
C ALA A 152 -23.65 2.21 8.39
N ASN A 153 -24.15 0.99 8.18
CA ASN A 153 -25.10 0.34 9.08
C ASN A 153 -24.44 -0.32 10.29
N ALA A 154 -23.18 -0.77 10.19
CA ALA A 154 -22.44 -1.32 11.32
C ALA A 154 -22.23 -0.29 12.44
N ALA A 155 -22.08 0.99 12.08
CA ALA A 155 -22.08 2.09 13.05
C ALA A 155 -23.43 2.29 13.77
N ASN A 156 -24.53 1.80 13.18
CA ASN A 156 -25.88 1.87 13.72
C ASN A 156 -26.39 0.54 14.31
N GLU A 157 -25.62 -0.54 14.24
CA GLU A 157 -25.93 -1.74 15.01
C GLU A 157 -25.84 -1.37 16.49
N LYS A 158 -26.99 -1.32 17.17
CA LYS A 158 -27.06 -1.23 18.64
C LYS A 158 -26.06 -2.25 19.17
N GLN A 159 -25.01 -1.77 19.86
CA GLN A 159 -24.01 -2.63 20.51
C GLN A 159 -24.74 -3.86 21.04
N ARG A 160 -24.41 -5.04 20.49
CA ARG A 160 -25.06 -6.28 20.91
C ARG A 160 -24.96 -6.31 22.43
N ARG A 161 -26.11 -6.40 23.10
CA ARG A 161 -26.14 -6.40 24.57
C ARG A 161 -25.11 -7.42 25.04
N PRO A 162 -24.16 -7.06 25.91
CA PRO A 162 -23.17 -8.01 26.37
C PRO A 162 -23.90 -9.25 26.88
N VAL A 163 -23.53 -10.40 26.32
CA VAL A 163 -24.06 -11.68 26.79
C VAL A 163 -23.40 -11.98 28.13
N PRO A 164 -24.16 -12.35 29.16
CA PRO A 164 -23.57 -12.70 30.44
C PRO A 164 -22.66 -13.91 30.26
N ILE A 165 -21.45 -13.82 30.79
CA ILE A 165 -20.51 -14.95 30.79
C ILE A 165 -21.07 -15.98 31.77
N VAL A 166 -21.47 -17.14 31.25
CA VAL A 166 -21.97 -18.26 32.04
C VAL A 166 -20.85 -19.27 32.28
N ASP A 167 -20.73 -19.75 33.51
CA ASP A 167 -19.83 -20.85 33.83
C ASP A 167 -20.40 -22.22 33.37
N LYS A 168 -19.62 -23.29 33.56
CA LYS A 168 -20.03 -24.66 33.21
C LYS A 168 -21.25 -25.16 33.99
N ASN A 169 -21.62 -24.48 35.07
CA ASN A 169 -22.74 -24.80 35.94
C ASN A 169 -23.96 -23.91 35.67
N GLY A 170 -23.90 -23.05 34.64
CA GLY A 170 -24.99 -22.15 34.25
C GLY A 170 -25.09 -20.89 35.10
N GLN A 171 -24.10 -20.56 35.93
CA GLN A 171 -24.08 -19.35 36.74
C GLN A 171 -23.50 -18.18 35.95
N THR A 172 -24.18 -17.03 35.99
CA THR A 172 -23.71 -15.80 35.35
C THR A 172 -22.69 -15.09 36.23
N ALA A 173 -21.57 -14.68 35.64
CA ALA A 173 -20.61 -13.83 36.33
C ALA A 173 -21.26 -12.49 36.70
N HIS A 174 -21.27 -12.17 38.00
CA HIS A 174 -21.67 -10.86 38.51
C HIS A 174 -20.43 -10.13 39.00
N ASP A 175 -20.28 -8.85 38.67
CA ASP A 175 -19.24 -8.00 39.25
C ASP A 175 -19.45 -7.96 40.77
N GLN A 176 -18.56 -8.63 41.52
CA GLN A 176 -18.48 -8.44 42.96
C GLN A 176 -17.42 -7.38 43.24
N LEU A 177 -17.83 -6.30 43.92
CA LEU A 177 -16.90 -5.29 44.41
C LEU A 177 -15.80 -5.98 45.24
N PRO A 178 -14.53 -5.56 45.11
CA PRO A 178 -13.44 -6.04 45.96
C PRO A 178 -13.83 -5.90 47.43
N GLU A 179 -13.49 -6.88 48.26
CA GLU A 179 -13.83 -6.88 49.69
C GLU A 179 -13.35 -5.60 50.43
N SER A 180 -12.29 -4.96 49.94
CA SER A 180 -11.81 -3.67 50.44
C SER A 180 -12.82 -2.54 50.25
N GLU A 181 -13.54 -2.53 49.14
CA GLU A 181 -14.55 -1.52 48.80
C GLU A 181 -15.86 -1.78 49.53
N LYS A 182 -16.25 -3.05 49.69
CA LYS A 182 -17.41 -3.44 50.51
C LYS A 182 -17.23 -3.03 51.98
N ARG A 183 -16.03 -3.20 52.54
CA ARG A 183 -15.71 -2.77 53.92
C ARG A 183 -15.73 -1.25 54.07
N ALA A 184 -15.26 -0.50 53.08
CA ALA A 184 -15.30 0.96 53.09
C ALA A 184 -16.74 1.49 53.04
N ALA A 185 -17.63 0.86 52.26
CA ALA A 185 -19.04 1.22 52.20
C ALA A 185 -19.81 0.89 53.48
N ALA A 186 -19.47 -0.21 54.17
CA ALA A 186 -20.10 -0.61 55.43
C ALA A 186 -19.63 0.20 56.65
N ALA A 187 -18.42 0.77 56.61
CA ALA A 187 -17.89 1.63 57.68
C ALA A 187 -18.36 3.09 57.61
N GLY A 188 -19.14 3.44 56.57
CA GLY A 188 -19.71 4.78 56.37
C GLY A 188 -21.18 4.93 56.81
N GLN A 189 -21.73 3.97 57.56
CA GLN A 189 -23.06 4.06 58.19
C GLN A 189 -22.96 4.10 59.71
#